data_AF-A0A955EQE9-F1
#
_entry.id   AF-A0A955EQE9-F1
#
_cell.length_a   1.000
_cell.length_b   1.000
_cell.length_c   1.000
_cell.angle_alpha   90.00
_cell.angle_beta   90.00
_cell.angle_gamma   90.00
#
_symmetry.space_group_name_H-M   'P 1'
#
loop_
_entity.id
_entity.type
_entity.pdbx_description
1 polymer ?
#
loop_
_entity_poly.entity_id
_entity_poly.type
_entity_poly.pdbx_seq_one_letter_code
_entity_poly.pdbx_strand_id
1 'polypeptide(L)' 'KMNCSNCGKSIPAERAEIFSTCVKCTKQTRKIGFMEYSHKTAPALIMIDGDDKQSLELARRAFNRER' A
#
# COMPACT_ATOMS: atom_id res chain seq x y z
N LYS A 1 11.65 21.78 -11.32
CA LYS A 1 10.70 20.79 -11.88
C LYS A 1 11.50 19.60 -12.39
N MET A 2 11.18 18.39 -11.95
CA MET A 2 11.85 17.16 -12.38
C MET A 2 10.92 16.37 -13.30
N ASN A 3 11.47 15.67 -14.30
CA ASN A 3 10.70 14.82 -15.19
C ASN A 3 10.79 13.36 -14.74
N CYS A 4 9.71 12.61 -14.96
CA CYS A 4 9.66 11.19 -14.70
C CYS A 4 10.65 10.44 -15.59
N SER A 5 11.51 9.62 -14.98
CA SER A 5 12.49 8.80 -15.70
C SER A 5 11.88 7.83 -16.72
N ASN A 6 10.62 7.42 -16.51
CA ASN A 6 9.98 6.40 -17.35
C ASN A 6 9.08 6.99 -18.47
N CYS A 7 8.45 8.14 -18.24
CA CYS A 7 7.50 8.71 -19.21
C CYS A 7 7.72 10.18 -19.57
N GLY A 8 8.78 10.81 -19.03
CA GLY A 8 9.16 12.19 -19.32
C GLY A 8 8.21 13.27 -18.78
N LYS A 9 7.05 12.90 -18.22
CA LYS A 9 6.07 13.86 -17.67
C LYS A 9 6.63 14.57 -16.44
N SER A 10 6.22 15.83 -16.24
CA SER A 10 6.61 16.61 -15.08
C SER A 10 6.07 15.99 -13.78
N ILE A 11 6.94 15.92 -12.77
CA ILE A 11 6.62 15.49 -11.42
C ILE A 11 6.49 16.75 -10.54
N PRO A 12 5.48 16.84 -9.66
CA PRO A 12 5.40 17.87 -8.63
C PRO A 12 6.66 17.89 -7.74
N ALA A 13 7.09 19.07 -7.29
CA ALA A 13 8.35 19.22 -6.55
C ALA A 13 8.41 18.32 -5.30
N GLU A 14 7.35 18.33 -4.49
CA GLU A 14 7.21 17.51 -3.27
C GLU A 14 7.45 16.01 -3.52
N ARG A 15 7.04 15.50 -4.69
CA ARG A 15 7.21 14.09 -5.03
C ARG A 15 8.61 13.80 -5.57
N ALA A 16 9.23 14.76 -6.26
CA ALA A 16 10.57 14.62 -6.81
C ALA A 16 11.65 14.45 -5.71
N GLU A 17 11.38 14.91 -4.48
CA GLU A 17 12.26 14.73 -3.33
C GLU A 17 12.41 13.26 -2.91
N ILE A 18 11.37 12.44 -3.14
CA ILE A 18 11.31 11.04 -2.67
C ILE A 18 11.35 10.06 -3.85
N PHE A 19 10.79 10.43 -5.00
CA PHE A 19 10.60 9.55 -6.15
C PHE A 19 11.10 10.15 -7.45
N SER A 20 11.83 9.35 -8.24
CA SER A 20 12.23 9.69 -9.61
C SER A 20 11.15 9.40 -10.66
N THR A 21 9.99 8.84 -10.25
CA THR A 21 8.90 8.43 -11.14
C THR A 21 7.55 9.06 -10.77
N CYS A 22 6.73 9.35 -11.78
CA CYS A 22 5.39 9.90 -11.58
C CYS A 22 4.45 8.85 -10.96
N VAL A 23 3.31 9.31 -10.43
CA VAL A 23 2.29 8.46 -9.76
C VAL A 23 1.78 7.34 -10.68
N LYS A 24 1.76 7.54 -12.00
CA LYS A 24 1.32 6.51 -12.96
C LYS A 24 2.40 5.48 -13.29
N CYS A 25 3.68 5.84 -13.15
CA CYS A 25 4.81 4.99 -13.50
C CYS A 25 5.43 4.30 -12.28
N THR A 26 5.00 4.66 -11.08
CA THR A 26 5.45 3.97 -9.87
C THR A 26 4.91 2.54 -9.87
N LYS A 27 5.80 1.59 -9.58
CA LYS A 27 5.44 0.17 -9.36
C LYS A 27 5.13 -0.11 -7.89
N GLN A 28 5.17 0.91 -7.03
CA GLN A 28 4.83 0.73 -5.63
C GLN A 28 3.33 0.48 -5.50
N THR A 29 3.04 -0.69 -4.95
CA THR A 29 1.71 -1.12 -4.53
C THR A 29 1.33 -0.40 -3.24
N ARG A 30 0.05 -0.07 -3.08
CA ARG A 30 -0.43 0.49 -1.80
C ARG A 30 -0.32 -0.60 -0.74
N LYS A 31 0.17 -0.30 0.45
CA LYS A 31 0.11 -1.24 1.59
C LYS A 31 -1.15 -0.96 2.39
N ILE A 32 -1.88 -2.00 2.77
CA ILE A 32 -3.12 -1.92 3.55
C ILE A 32 -2.89 -2.62 4.88
N GLY A 33 -3.18 -1.92 5.98
CA GLY A 33 -3.07 -2.47 7.34
C GLY A 33 -4.41 -2.99 7.85
N PHE A 34 -4.40 -4.20 8.42
CA PHE A 34 -5.51 -4.78 9.17
C PHE A 34 -5.09 -5.02 10.61
N MET A 35 -5.97 -4.72 11.55
CA MET A 35 -5.72 -5.00 12.95
C MET A 35 -6.31 -6.35 13.31
N GLU A 36 -5.46 -7.32 13.63
CA GLU A 36 -5.88 -8.65 14.07
C GLU A 36 -5.94 -8.69 15.60
N TYR A 37 -7.10 -9.11 16.13
CA TYR A 37 -7.37 -9.19 17.57
C TYR A 37 -7.37 -10.64 18.08
N SER A 38 -6.48 -11.48 17.56
CA SER A 38 -6.28 -12.87 18.01
C SER A 38 -5.85 -12.92 19.48
N HIS A 39 -5.06 -11.94 19.93
CA HIS A 39 -4.68 -11.77 21.34
C HIS A 39 -5.44 -10.59 21.99
N LYS A 40 -6.02 -10.81 23.18
CA LYS A 40 -6.93 -9.86 23.84
C LYS A 40 -6.29 -8.52 24.20
N THR A 41 -4.99 -8.52 24.52
CA THR A 41 -4.26 -7.34 25.02
C THR A 41 -3.13 -6.88 24.11
N ALA A 42 -2.87 -7.58 23.00
CA ALA A 42 -1.79 -7.25 22.07
C ALA A 42 -2.27 -7.51 20.64
N PRO A 43 -3.12 -6.63 20.08
CA PRO A 43 -3.51 -6.75 18.69
C PRO A 43 -2.29 -6.59 17.78
N ALA A 44 -2.24 -7.37 16.70
CA ALA A 44 -1.19 -7.29 15.70
C ALA A 44 -1.64 -6.42 14.52
N LEU A 45 -0.74 -5.58 14.01
CA LEU A 45 -0.94 -4.88 12.74
C LEU A 45 -0.36 -5.72 11.61
N ILE A 46 -1.24 -6.26 10.77
CA ILE A 46 -0.85 -7.04 9.59
C ILE A 46 -0.87 -6.09 8.39
N MET A 47 0.26 -6.00 7.69
CA MET A 47 0.42 -5.17 6.49
C MET A 47 0.42 -6.04 5.25
N ILE A 48 -0.47 -5.74 4.31
CA ILE A 48 -0.69 -6.53 3.10
C ILE A 48 -0.51 -5.65 1.86
N ASP A 49 -0.04 -6.25 0.77
CA ASP A 49 -0.04 -5.61 -0.54
C ASP A 49 -1.45 -5.40 -1.07
N GLY A 50 -1.76 -4.16 -1.44
CA GLY A 50 -3.07 -3.75 -1.94
C GLY A 50 -3.43 -4.35 -3.31
N ASP A 51 -2.45 -4.88 -4.01
CA ASP A 51 -2.64 -5.59 -5.29
C ASP A 51 -2.84 -7.09 -5.08
N ASP A 52 -2.55 -7.62 -3.89
CA ASP A 52 -2.80 -9.03 -3.54
C ASP A 52 -4.25 -9.21 -3.08
N LYS A 53 -5.14 -9.46 -4.07
CA LYS A 53 -6.58 -9.60 -3.84
C LYS A 53 -6.93 -10.75 -2.90
N GLN A 54 -6.22 -11.87 -2.95
CA GLN A 54 -6.51 -13.02 -2.10
C GLN A 54 -6.17 -12.72 -0.65
N SER A 55 -4.97 -12.19 -0.40
CA SER A 55 -4.56 -11.80 0.95
C SER A 55 -5.47 -10.70 1.53
N LEU A 56 -5.91 -9.75 0.70
CA LEU A 56 -6.88 -8.73 1.12
C LEU A 56 -8.24 -9.31 1.51
N GLU A 57 -8.75 -10.28 0.76
CA GLU A 57 -10.04 -10.92 1.06
C GLU A 57 -9.95 -11.73 2.36
N LEU A 58 -8.89 -12.52 2.52
CA LEU A 58 -8.64 -13.28 3.74
C LEU A 58 -8.50 -12.36 4.96
N ALA A 59 -7.75 -11.28 4.84
CA ALA A 59 -7.58 -10.32 5.93
C ALA A 59 -8.86 -9.57 6.28
N ARG A 60 -9.70 -9.24 5.29
CA ARG A 60 -11.04 -8.68 5.55
C ARG A 60 -11.94 -9.64 6.30
N ARG A 61 -11.97 -10.91 5.91
CA ARG A 61 -12.75 -11.94 6.62
C ARG A 61 -12.26 -12.14 8.05
N ALA A 62 -10.93 -12.23 8.24
CA ALA A 62 -10.31 -12.33 9.56
C ALA A 62 -10.63 -11.12 10.44
N PHE A 63 -10.55 -9.91 9.88
CA PHE A 63 -10.91 -8.65 10.56
C PHE A 63 -12.40 -8.62 10.96
N ASN A 64 -13.29 -9.01 10.05
CA ASN A 64 -14.73 -9.11 10.30
C ASN A 64 -15.12 -10.31 11.17
N ARG A 65 -14.18 -11.22 11.45
CA ARG A 65 -14.39 -12.51 12.15
C ARG A 65 -15.42 -13.41 11.44
N GLU A 66 -15.52 -13.26 10.13
CA GLU A 66 -16.28 -14.17 9.26
C GLU A 66 -15.43 -15.45 9.10
N ARG A 67 -15.85 -16.53 9.77
CA ARG A 67 -15.18 -17.84 9.72
C ARG A 67 -15.67 -18.65 8.54
#